data_AF-A0A1G9CJ71-F1
#
_entry.id   AF-A0A1G9CJ71-F1
#
_cell.length_a   1.000
_cell.length_b   1.000
_cell.length_c   1.000
_cell.angle_alpha   90.00
_cell.angle_beta   90.00
_cell.angle_gamma   90.00
#
_symmetry.space_group_name_H-M   'P 1'
#
loop_
_entity.id
_entity.type
_entity.pdbx_description
1 polymer ?
#
loop_
_entity_poly.entity_id
_entity_poly.type
_entity_poly.pdbx_seq_one_letter_code
_entity_poly.pdbx_strand_id
1 'polypeptide(L)' 'MTDAPNPGAVAARLHAHADTDDVEAEVEAALGRLEALPDLPVTEHVAVFEGVQQRLSEILSNVDDA' A
#
# COMPACT_ATOMS: atom_id res chain seq x y z
N MET A 1 25.97 21.03 -32.74
CA MET A 1 25.19 19.96 -33.39
C MET A 1 24.32 19.34 -32.34
N THR A 2 23.05 19.75 -32.28
CA THR A 2 22.12 19.31 -31.24
C THR A 2 21.66 17.90 -31.60
N ASP A 3 22.07 16.93 -30.80
CA ASP A 3 21.58 15.56 -30.90
C ASP A 3 20.09 15.57 -30.59
N ALA A 4 19.26 15.48 -31.63
CA ALA A 4 17.82 15.46 -31.46
C ALA A 4 17.44 14.16 -30.74
N PRO A 5 16.61 14.20 -29.68
CA PRO A 5 16.21 12.99 -28.99
C PRO A 5 15.46 12.08 -29.97
N ASN A 6 16.14 11.04 -30.42
CA ASN A 6 15.57 10.03 -31.29
C ASN A 6 15.06 8.85 -30.46
N PRO A 7 14.03 8.12 -30.92
CA PRO A 7 13.47 7.01 -30.17
C PRO A 7 14.50 5.93 -29.77
N GLY A 8 15.54 5.72 -30.58
CA GLY A 8 16.63 4.79 -30.28
C GLY A 8 17.49 5.25 -29.09
N ALA A 9 17.78 6.54 -28.99
CA ALA A 9 18.50 7.13 -27.86
C ALA A 9 17.67 7.06 -26.56
N VAL A 10 16.34 7.22 -26.65
CA VAL A 10 15.44 7.06 -25.50
C VAL A 10 15.37 5.59 -25.07
N ALA A 11 15.22 4.65 -26.01
CA ALA A 11 15.19 3.22 -25.72
C ALA A 11 16.51 2.71 -25.12
N ALA A 12 17.66 3.15 -25.64
CA ALA A 12 18.98 2.80 -25.10
C ALA A 12 19.18 3.34 -23.67
N ARG A 13 18.69 4.56 -23.39
CA ARG A 13 18.74 5.13 -22.05
C ARG A 13 17.83 4.38 -21.08
N LEU A 14 16.63 4.00 -21.52
CA LEU A 14 15.69 3.21 -20.72
C LEU A 14 16.26 1.82 -20.41
N HIS A 15 16.86 1.14 -21.39
CA HIS A 15 17.54 -0.14 -21.17
C HIS A 15 18.74 -0.02 -20.25
N ALA A 16 19.50 1.08 -20.32
CA ALA A 16 20.62 1.31 -19.42
C ALA A 16 20.21 1.67 -17.97
N HIS A 17 18.96 2.07 -17.74
CA HIS A 17 18.41 2.34 -16.39
C HIS A 17 17.48 1.22 -15.90
N ALA A 18 17.16 0.25 -16.75
CA ALA A 18 16.42 -0.94 -16.37
C ALA A 18 17.42 -1.99 -15.91
N ASP A 19 18.02 -1.78 -14.74
CA ASP A 19 18.69 -2.86 -14.03
C ASP A 19 17.58 -3.83 -13.63
N THR A 20 17.39 -4.85 -14.45
CA THR A 20 16.21 -5.73 -14.37
C THR A 20 16.29 -6.58 -13.10
N ASP A 21 17.53 -6.79 -12.63
CA ASP A 21 17.88 -7.42 -11.36
C ASP A 21 17.40 -6.57 -10.16
N ASP A 22 17.40 -5.24 -10.26
CA ASP A 22 16.88 -4.35 -9.19
C ASP A 22 15.36 -4.48 -9.08
N VAL A 23 14.66 -4.61 -10.21
CA VAL A 23 13.19 -4.75 -10.23
C VAL A 23 12.78 -6.11 -9.66
N GLU A 24 13.47 -7.20 -10.02
CA GLU A 24 13.18 -8.53 -9.47
C GLU A 24 13.42 -8.57 -7.96
N ALA A 25 14.52 -7.98 -7.47
CA ALA A 25 14.80 -7.87 -6.04
C ALA A 25 13.77 -7.01 -5.29
N GLU A 26 13.30 -5.90 -5.89
CA GLU A 26 12.24 -5.07 -5.31
C GLU A 26 10.90 -5.81 -5.21
N VAL A 27 10.55 -6.60 -6.24
CA VAL A 27 9.34 -7.42 -6.26
C VAL A 27 9.40 -8.50 -5.19
N GLU A 28 10.50 -9.24 -5.09
CA GLU A 28 10.68 -10.27 -4.07
C GLU A 28 10.60 -9.67 -2.66
N ALA A 29 11.25 -8.52 -2.44
CA ALA A 29 11.16 -7.81 -1.17
C ALA A 29 9.73 -7.32 -0.86
N ALA A 30 8.95 -6.95 -1.87
CA ALA A 30 7.55 -6.58 -1.69
C ALA A 30 6.65 -7.78 -1.36
N LEU A 31 6.89 -8.92 -2.00
CA LEU A 31 6.17 -10.17 -1.73
C LEU A 31 6.45 -10.67 -0.30
N GLY A 32 7.72 -10.67 0.14
CA GLY A 32 8.05 -11.04 1.51
C GLY A 32 7.39 -10.13 2.58
N ARG A 33 7.22 -8.84 2.28
CA ARG A 33 6.45 -7.93 3.16
C ARG A 33 4.96 -8.28 3.21
N LEU A 34 4.37 -8.70 2.09
CA LEU A 34 2.98 -9.13 2.03
C LEU A 34 2.74 -10.46 2.77
N GLU A 35 3.66 -11.41 2.64
CA GLU A 35 3.61 -12.69 3.35
C GLU A 35 3.72 -12.53 4.87
N ALA A 36 4.42 -11.50 5.34
CA ALA A 36 4.53 -11.19 6.76
C ALA A 36 3.28 -10.50 7.36
N LEU A 37 2.37 -9.97 6.54
CA LEU A 37 1.18 -9.23 7.02
C LEU A 37 0.27 -10.01 7.97
N PRO A 38 -0.03 -11.32 7.77
CA PRO A 38 -0.88 -12.10 8.66
C PRO A 38 -0.30 -12.28 10.07
N ASP A 39 1.03 -12.23 10.20
CA ASP A 39 1.75 -12.39 11.47
C ASP A 39 2.00 -11.06 12.18
N LEU A 40 1.78 -9.94 11.50
CA LEU A 40 1.83 -8.63 12.14
C LEU A 40 0.61 -8.49 13.06
N PRO A 41 0.80 -7.87 14.24
CA PRO A 41 -0.33 -7.52 15.08
C PRO A 41 -1.22 -6.57 14.29
N VAL A 42 -2.36 -7.07 13.82
CA VAL A 42 -3.43 -6.24 13.28
C VAL A 42 -3.79 -5.31 14.43
N THR A 43 -3.51 -4.02 14.27
CA THR A 43 -3.81 -3.03 15.30
C THR A 43 -5.25 -3.24 15.75
N GLU A 44 -5.46 -3.20 17.07
CA GLU A 44 -6.70 -3.42 17.82
C GLU A 44 -7.93 -2.61 17.34
N HIS A 45 -7.81 -1.89 16.22
CA HIS A 45 -8.78 -1.02 15.59
C HIS A 45 -10.10 -1.70 15.20
N VAL A 46 -10.13 -3.00 14.89
CA VAL A 46 -11.42 -3.70 14.67
C VAL A 46 -12.21 -3.78 15.98
N ALA A 47 -11.58 -4.21 17.07
CA ALA A 47 -12.22 -4.28 18.38
C ALA A 47 -12.59 -2.90 18.94
N VAL A 48 -11.74 -1.89 18.72
CA VAL A 48 -12.03 -0.50 19.10
C VAL A 48 -13.18 0.08 18.25
N PHE A 49 -13.24 -0.22 16.96
CA PHE A 49 -14.31 0.25 16.08
C PHE A 49 -15.66 -0.37 16.46
N GLU A 50 -15.71 -1.67 16.74
CA GLU A 50 -16.92 -2.34 17.23
C GLU A 50 -17.38 -1.78 18.59
N GLY A 51 -16.45 -1.56 19.52
CA GLY A 51 -16.76 -0.96 20.83
C GLY A 51 -17.28 0.48 20.75
N VAL A 52 -16.73 1.30 19.84
CA VAL A 52 -17.21 2.67 19.59
C VAL A 52 -18.59 2.64 18.93
N GLN A 53 -18.81 1.77 17.93
CA GLN A 53 -20.11 1.62 17.28
C GLN A 53 -21.20 1.22 18.28
N GLN A 54 -20.93 0.25 19.15
CA GLN A 54 -21.90 -0.21 20.13
C GLN A 54 -22.30 0.90 21.12
N ARG A 55 -21.32 1.65 21.64
CA ARG A 55 -21.60 2.81 22.52
C ARG A 55 -22.37 3.91 21.81
N LEU A 56 -22.06 4.18 20.54
CA LEU A 56 -22.77 5.20 19.78
C LEU A 56 -24.24 4.81 19.58
N SER A 57 -24.52 3.53 19.27
CA SER A 57 -25.87 3.00 19.15
C SER A 57 -26.65 3.08 20.46
N GLU A 58 -26.04 2.76 21.61
CA GLU A 58 -26.68 2.89 22.92
C GLU A 58 -27.06 4.34 23.25
N ILE A 59 -26.14 5.29 22.99
CA ILE A 59 -26.39 6.71 23.25
C ILE A 59 -27.54 7.22 22.38
N LEU A 60 -27.55 6.88 21.09
CA LEU A 60 -28.59 7.35 20.16
C LEU A 60 -29.96 6.73 20.45
N SER A 61 -30.02 5.45 20.84
CA SER A 61 -31.29 4.81 21.23
C SER A 61 -31.93 5.49 22.45
N ASN A 62 -31.11 5.87 23.45
CA ASN A 62 -31.62 6.55 24.64
C ASN A 62 -32.10 7.98 24.38
N VAL A 63 -31.66 8.61 23.28
CA VAL A 63 -32.09 9.95 22.87
C VAL A 63 -33.42 9.89 22.11
N ASP A 64 -33.68 8.82 21.34
CA ASP A 64 -34.95 8.63 20.63
C ASP A 64 -36.11 8.18 21.54
N ASP A 65 -35.82 7.62 22.72
CA ASP A 65 -36.83 7.16 23.70
C ASP A 65 -37.29 8.24 24.72
N ALA A 66 -36.71 9.46 24.68
CA ALA A 66 -36.96 10.55 25.64
C ALA A 66 -37.76 11.72 25.03
#